data_AF-A0A0N4YBV5-F1
#
_entry.id   AF-A0A0N4YBV5-F1
#
_cell.length_a   1.000
_cell.length_b   1.000
_cell.length_c   1.000
_cell.angle_alpha   90.00
_cell.angle_beta   90.00
_cell.angle_gamma   90.00
#
_symmetry.space_group_name_H-M   'P 1'
#
loop_
_entity.id
_entity.type
_entity.pdbx_description
1 polymer ?
#
loop_
_entity_poly.entity_id
_entity_poly.type
_entity_poly.pdbx_seq_one_letter_code
_entity_poly.pdbx_strand_id
1 'polypeptide(L)'
;MLREKKAEKKRKRKRKDAGIDIINDDDGVIAHMVNAMKTAAKDDRHSNTERKPALKKRKMLHDVKMMLLRMDMLEAMIDGGMMSAVSEWLAPLPDKSLPALEIRTELLKILTGFGNLDQRTKRIKAKRAVTVSLEGRNMAL
;
A
#
# COMPACT_ATOMS: atom_id res chain seq x y z
N MET A 1 28.33 -28.80 -10.50
CA MET A 1 27.06 -28.82 -11.26
C MET A 1 25.89 -29.58 -10.58
N LEU A 2 25.88 -30.92 -10.52
CA LEU A 2 24.69 -31.67 -10.02
C LEU A 2 24.51 -31.63 -8.49
N ARG A 3 25.61 -31.55 -7.73
CA ARG A 3 25.61 -31.43 -6.27
C ARG A 3 25.14 -30.04 -5.80
N GLU A 4 25.49 -28.98 -6.51
CA GLU A 4 25.05 -27.61 -6.21
C GLU A 4 23.55 -27.42 -6.44
N LYS A 5 23.02 -27.93 -7.57
CA LYS A 5 21.57 -27.92 -7.85
C LYS A 5 20.76 -28.69 -6.79
N LYS A 6 21.31 -29.78 -6.24
CA LYS A 6 20.68 -30.53 -5.14
C LYS A 6 20.74 -29.77 -3.81
N ALA A 7 21.85 -29.08 -3.53
CA ALA A 7 22.01 -28.25 -2.33
C ALA A 7 21.07 -27.04 -2.35
N GLU A 8 20.90 -26.39 -3.51
CA GLU A 8 20.00 -25.25 -3.68
C GLU A 8 18.53 -25.66 -3.52
N LYS A 9 18.11 -26.80 -4.11
CA LYS A 9 16.77 -27.37 -3.90
C LYS A 9 16.51 -27.73 -2.44
N LYS A 10 17.51 -28.22 -1.72
CA LYS A 10 17.41 -28.56 -0.29
C LYS A 10 17.30 -27.31 0.59
N ARG A 11 18.01 -26.22 0.25
CA ARG A 11 17.88 -24.91 0.91
C ARG A 11 16.51 -24.26 0.65
N LYS A 12 16.00 -24.32 -0.59
CA LYS A 12 14.65 -23.82 -0.93
C LYS A 12 13.54 -24.57 -0.18
N ARG A 13 13.62 -25.91 -0.07
CA ARG A 13 12.66 -26.71 0.73
C ARG A 13 12.73 -26.36 2.22
N LYS A 14 13.94 -26.24 2.78
CA LYS A 14 14.11 -25.91 4.21
C LYS A 14 13.60 -24.51 4.59
N ARG A 15 13.63 -23.54 3.66
CA ARG A 15 13.02 -22.22 3.84
C ARG A 15 11.49 -22.28 3.83
N LYS A 16 10.91 -23.14 2.99
CA LYS A 16 9.45 -23.31 2.86
C LYS A 16 8.83 -24.02 4.06
N ASP A 17 9.53 -25.00 4.64
CA ASP A 17 9.08 -25.72 5.84
C ASP A 17 9.26 -24.92 7.15
N ALA A 18 10.10 -23.87 7.14
CA ALA A 18 10.39 -23.06 8.32
C ALA A 18 9.40 -21.90 8.55
N GLY A 19 8.31 -21.82 7.79
CA GLY A 19 7.35 -20.71 7.89
C GLY A 19 7.96 -19.33 7.63
N ILE A 20 9.13 -19.29 6.95
CA ILE A 20 9.70 -18.04 6.49
C ILE A 20 8.84 -17.63 5.30
N ASP A 21 7.79 -16.88 5.61
CA ASP A 21 7.03 -16.15 4.61
C ASP A 21 8.06 -15.31 3.88
N ILE A 22 8.29 -15.64 2.61
CA ILE A 22 9.14 -14.83 1.75
C ILE A 22 8.32 -13.58 1.54
N ILE A 23 8.49 -12.60 2.44
CA ILE A 23 7.90 -11.28 2.32
C ILE A 23 8.21 -10.85 0.90
N ASN A 24 7.17 -10.65 0.10
CA ASN A 24 7.35 -10.09 -1.23
C ASN A 24 8.07 -8.75 -1.06
N ASP A 25 9.01 -8.39 -1.93
CA ASP A 25 9.77 -7.15 -1.79
C ASP A 25 8.82 -5.94 -1.63
N ASP A 26 7.65 -6.02 -2.30
CA ASP A 26 6.53 -5.10 -2.19
C ASP A 26 5.91 -5.00 -0.79
N ASP A 27 5.65 -6.12 -0.12
CA ASP A 27 5.06 -6.15 1.23
C ASP A 27 6.02 -5.54 2.26
N GLY A 28 7.33 -5.80 2.11
CA GLY A 28 8.37 -5.19 2.93
C GLY A 28 8.43 -3.67 2.76
N VAL A 29 8.35 -3.20 1.51
CA VAL A 29 8.32 -1.77 1.18
C VAL A 29 7.07 -1.10 1.73
N ILE A 30 5.89 -1.74 1.61
CA ILE A 30 4.63 -1.22 2.17
C ILE A 30 4.71 -1.15 3.70
N ALA A 31 5.12 -2.22 4.36
CA ALA A 31 5.24 -2.27 5.81
C ALA A 31 6.20 -1.18 6.34
N HIS A 32 7.32 -0.98 5.65
CA HIS A 32 8.25 0.11 5.98
C HIS A 32 7.59 1.48 5.86
N MET A 33 6.90 1.75 4.75
CA MET A 33 6.20 3.03 4.54
C MET A 33 5.11 3.26 5.59
N VAL A 34 4.29 2.25 5.89
CA VAL A 34 3.23 2.35 6.90
C VAL A 34 3.80 2.71 8.28
N ASN A 35 4.89 2.05 8.69
CA ASN A 35 5.57 2.34 9.96
C ASN A 35 6.20 3.73 9.98
N ALA A 36 6.79 4.16 8.87
CA ALA A 36 7.36 5.50 8.71
C ALA A 36 6.26 6.58 8.81
N MET A 37 5.12 6.36 8.15
CA MET A 37 3.96 7.24 8.23
C MET A 37 3.42 7.36 9.65
N LYS A 38 3.23 6.25 10.37
CA LYS A 38 2.77 6.25 11.77
C LYS A 38 3.73 7.01 12.69
N THR A 39 5.03 6.78 12.52
CA THR A 39 6.07 7.50 13.26
C THR A 39 6.00 9.01 12.99
N ALA A 40 5.90 9.42 11.72
CA ALA A 40 5.77 10.83 11.36
C ALA A 40 4.50 11.48 11.94
N ALA A 41 3.38 10.75 11.99
CA ALA A 41 2.15 11.22 12.62
C ALA A 41 2.33 11.41 14.14
N LYS A 42 2.94 10.44 14.82
CA LYS A 42 3.23 10.51 16.26
C LYS A 42 4.14 11.69 16.60
N ASP A 43 5.24 11.87 15.85
CA ASP A 43 6.19 12.96 16.07
C ASP A 43 5.55 14.35 15.87
N ASP A 44 4.71 14.49 14.84
CA ASP A 44 4.00 15.74 14.58
C ASP A 44 2.95 16.03 15.65
N ARG A 45 2.26 15.00 16.16
CA ARG A 45 1.34 15.15 17.31
C ARG A 45 2.10 15.60 18.56
N HIS A 46 3.25 15.00 18.83
CA HIS A 46 4.09 15.41 19.95
C HIS A 46 4.57 16.87 19.79
N SER A 47 5.09 17.23 18.62
CA SER A 47 5.51 18.61 18.32
C SER A 47 4.36 19.60 18.50
N ASN A 48 3.15 19.25 18.04
CA ASN A 48 1.96 20.08 18.22
C ASN A 48 1.61 20.28 19.71
N THR A 49 1.64 19.22 20.52
CA THR A 49 1.45 19.33 21.98
C THR A 49 2.48 20.25 22.63
N GLU A 50 3.73 20.20 22.17
CA GLU A 50 4.80 21.09 22.62
C GLU A 50 4.74 22.51 22.02
N ARG A 51 3.70 22.83 21.23
CA ARG A 51 3.55 24.09 20.48
C ARG A 51 4.70 24.37 19.52
N LYS A 52 5.33 23.32 18.99
CA LYS A 52 6.37 23.38 17.97
C LYS A 52 5.77 23.04 16.59
N PRO A 53 6.38 23.53 15.49
CA PRO A 53 5.95 23.18 14.14
C PRO A 53 6.00 21.66 13.87
N ALA A 54 4.90 21.12 13.35
CA ALA A 54 4.76 19.72 12.91
C ALA A 54 5.22 19.56 11.45
N LEU A 55 6.46 19.10 11.24
CA LEU A 55 7.12 19.09 9.93
C LEU A 55 7.37 17.68 9.35
N LYS A 56 7.20 16.62 10.14
CA LYS A 56 7.59 15.25 9.75
C LYS A 56 6.71 14.72 8.62
N LYS A 57 5.38 14.83 8.74
CA LYS A 57 4.47 14.40 7.68
C LYS A 57 4.72 15.17 6.38
N ARG A 58 4.98 16.48 6.47
CA ARG A 58 5.24 17.33 5.30
C ARG A 58 6.50 16.91 4.54
N LYS A 59 7.58 16.57 5.27
CA LYS A 59 8.83 16.07 4.65
C LYS A 59 8.65 14.73 3.92
N MET A 60 7.74 13.89 4.42
CA MET A 60 7.49 12.54 3.88
C MET A 60 6.36 12.50 2.83
N LEU A 61 5.61 13.60 2.64
CA LEU A 61 4.43 13.63 1.78
C LEU A 61 4.73 13.21 0.33
N HIS A 62 5.89 13.59 -0.21
CA HIS A 62 6.27 13.21 -1.58
C HIS A 62 6.33 11.69 -1.74
N ASP A 63 7.02 10.98 -0.84
CA ASP A 63 7.21 9.53 -0.92
C ASP A 63 5.88 8.78 -0.76
N VAL A 64 5.03 9.26 0.16
CA VAL A 64 3.68 8.72 0.35
C VAL A 64 2.84 8.90 -0.91
N LYS A 65 2.89 10.06 -1.56
CA LYS A 65 2.18 10.30 -2.83
C LYS A 65 2.67 9.34 -3.91
N MET A 66 3.98 9.20 -4.09
CA MET A 66 4.53 8.32 -5.12
C MET A 66 4.13 6.86 -4.87
N MET A 67 4.10 6.41 -3.62
CA MET A 67 3.66 5.06 -3.29
C MET A 67 2.16 4.87 -3.53
N LEU A 68 1.30 5.78 -3.07
CA LEU A 68 -0.15 5.68 -3.24
C LEU A 68 -0.59 5.76 -4.70
N LEU A 69 0.24 6.30 -5.60
CA LEU A 69 -0.03 6.33 -7.04
C LEU A 69 0.31 5.00 -7.75
N ARG A 70 0.96 4.04 -7.08
CA ARG A 70 1.23 2.70 -7.62
C ARG A 70 -0.02 1.83 -7.55
N MET A 71 -0.83 1.90 -8.60
CA MET A 71 -2.16 1.26 -8.65
C MET A 71 -2.10 -0.27 -8.68
N ASP A 72 -1.03 -0.82 -9.23
CA ASP A 72 -0.69 -2.24 -9.22
C ASP A 72 -0.49 -2.79 -7.81
N MET A 73 -0.13 -1.93 -6.85
CA MET A 73 0.09 -2.31 -5.45
C MET A 73 -1.06 -1.91 -4.51
N LEU A 74 -2.17 -1.40 -5.05
CA LEU A 74 -3.25 -0.85 -4.23
C LEU A 74 -3.87 -1.87 -3.27
N GLU A 75 -4.11 -3.10 -3.74
CA GLU A 75 -4.67 -4.19 -2.93
C GLU A 75 -3.72 -4.54 -1.77
N ALA A 76 -2.44 -4.76 -2.07
CA ALA A 76 -1.41 -5.02 -1.05
C ALA A 76 -1.24 -3.85 -0.06
N MET A 77 -1.36 -2.59 -0.52
CA MET A 77 -1.32 -1.42 0.36
C MET A 77 -2.52 -1.40 1.32
N ILE A 78 -3.71 -1.76 0.85
CA ILE A 78 -4.90 -1.85 1.70
C ILE A 78 -4.70 -2.92 2.76
N ASP A 79 -4.27 -4.12 2.37
CA ASP A 79 -4.02 -5.25 3.28
C ASP A 79 -2.89 -4.95 4.27
N GLY A 80 -1.84 -4.26 3.82
CA GLY A 80 -0.71 -3.82 4.63
C GLY A 80 -1.01 -2.65 5.59
N GLY A 81 -2.25 -2.14 5.59
CA GLY A 81 -2.69 -1.10 6.54
C GLY A 81 -2.33 0.34 6.14
N MET A 82 -2.05 0.59 4.86
CA MET A 82 -1.78 1.94 4.33
C MET A 82 -2.96 2.89 4.55
N MET A 83 -4.19 2.41 4.42
CA MET A 83 -5.39 3.23 4.62
C MET A 83 -5.52 3.72 6.06
N SER A 84 -5.13 2.89 7.04
CA SER A 84 -5.10 3.28 8.44
C SER A 84 -4.06 4.37 8.70
N ALA A 85 -2.88 4.27 8.10
CA ALA A 85 -1.85 5.32 8.20
C ALA A 85 -2.30 6.64 7.53
N VAL A 86 -2.97 6.58 6.38
CA VAL A 86 -3.57 7.75 5.72
C VAL A 86 -4.65 8.39 6.60
N SER A 87 -5.52 7.59 7.21
CA SER A 87 -6.53 8.07 8.15
C SER A 87 -5.90 8.80 9.34
N GLU A 88 -4.85 8.22 9.93
CA GLU A 88 -4.10 8.84 11.03
C GLU A 88 -3.42 10.15 10.62
N TRP A 89 -2.93 10.26 9.38
CA TRP A 89 -2.38 11.49 8.83
C TRP A 89 -3.41 12.61 8.65
N LEU A 90 -4.66 12.25 8.38
CA LEU A 90 -5.79 13.18 8.18
C LEU A 90 -6.50 13.53 9.48
N ALA A 91 -6.28 12.75 10.54
CA ALA A 91 -6.88 13.00 11.84
C ALA A 91 -6.47 14.38 12.40
N PRO A 92 -7.36 15.05 13.15
CA PRO A 92 -7.01 16.29 13.84
C PRO A 92 -5.81 16.11 14.79
N LEU A 93 -5.03 17.17 14.88
CA LEU A 93 -3.94 17.31 15.86
C LEU A 93 -4.51 17.53 17.27
N PRO A 94 -3.70 17.37 18.34
CA PRO A 94 -4.13 17.58 19.73
C PRO A 94 -4.78 18.95 19.99
N ASP A 95 -4.31 20.01 19.32
CA ASP A 95 -4.89 21.35 19.38
C ASP A 95 -6.19 21.52 18.56
N LYS A 96 -6.75 20.43 18.02
CA LYS A 96 -7.92 20.36 17.14
C LYS A 96 -7.72 20.98 15.76
N SER A 97 -6.52 21.48 15.45
CA SER A 97 -6.21 21.91 14.10
C SER A 97 -6.16 20.70 13.16
N LEU A 98 -6.52 20.94 11.91
CA LEU A 98 -6.36 19.94 10.88
C LEU A 98 -4.90 19.92 10.40
N PRO A 99 -4.41 18.77 9.89
CA PRO A 99 -3.11 18.68 9.23
C PRO A 99 -2.96 19.71 8.11
N ALA A 100 -1.71 20.04 7.77
CA ALA A 100 -1.40 21.06 6.76
C ALA A 100 -2.24 20.90 5.48
N LEU A 101 -2.71 22.02 4.92
CA LEU A 101 -3.60 22.04 3.74
C LEU A 101 -3.06 21.20 2.58
N GLU A 102 -1.76 21.27 2.34
CA GLU A 102 -1.05 20.49 1.32
C GLU A 102 -1.26 18.97 1.51
N ILE A 103 -1.06 18.45 2.73
CA ILE A 103 -1.27 17.04 3.06
C ILE A 103 -2.73 16.64 2.78
N ARG A 104 -3.69 17.44 3.26
CA ARG A 104 -5.12 17.15 3.09
C ARG A 104 -5.50 17.11 1.61
N THR A 105 -5.09 18.12 0.86
CA THR A 105 -5.44 18.27 -0.55
C THR A 105 -4.92 17.10 -1.37
N GLU A 106 -3.66 16.74 -1.17
CA GLU A 106 -3.01 15.66 -1.92
C GLU A 106 -3.60 14.29 -1.61
N LEU A 107 -3.74 13.95 -0.32
CA LEU A 107 -4.29 12.66 0.08
C LEU A 107 -5.75 12.50 -0.34
N LEU A 108 -6.59 13.53 -0.11
CA LEU A 108 -8.00 13.46 -0.50
C LEU A 108 -8.15 13.36 -2.03
N LYS A 109 -7.35 14.09 -2.81
CA LYS A 109 -7.35 13.97 -4.27
C LYS A 109 -7.03 12.54 -4.72
N ILE A 110 -6.00 11.92 -4.15
CA ILE A 110 -5.64 10.53 -4.47
C ILE A 110 -6.77 9.57 -4.09
N LEU A 111 -7.31 9.69 -2.87
CA LEU A 111 -8.40 8.83 -2.38
C LEU A 111 -9.67 8.93 -3.24
N THR A 112 -10.04 10.13 -3.72
CA THR A 112 -11.17 10.28 -4.65
C THR A 112 -10.93 9.55 -5.98
N GLY A 113 -9.67 9.43 -6.40
CA GLY A 113 -9.28 8.64 -7.57
C GLY A 113 -9.60 7.15 -7.40
N PHE A 114 -9.44 6.60 -6.19
CA PHE A 114 -9.64 5.16 -5.92
C PHE A 114 -11.10 4.73 -6.12
N GLY A 115 -12.08 5.58 -5.78
CA GLY A 115 -13.50 5.28 -6.00
C GLY A 115 -13.86 5.08 -7.48
N ASN A 116 -13.23 5.84 -8.37
CA ASN A 116 -13.41 5.69 -9.82
C ASN A 116 -12.76 4.40 -10.36
N LEU A 117 -11.68 3.94 -9.71
CA LEU A 117 -10.93 2.74 -10.09
C LEU A 117 -11.69 1.47 -9.76
N ASP A 118 -12.34 1.36 -8.60
CA ASP A 118 -13.12 0.16 -8.24
C ASP A 118 -14.19 -0.16 -9.31
N GLN A 119 -14.90 0.85 -9.80
CA GLN A 119 -15.88 0.69 -10.87
C GLN A 119 -15.22 0.25 -12.20
N ARG A 120 -14.04 0.80 -12.53
CA ARG A 120 -13.30 0.44 -13.75
C ARG A 120 -12.76 -0.99 -13.68
N THR A 121 -12.16 -1.37 -12.56
CA THR A 121 -11.58 -2.70 -12.32
C THR A 121 -12.67 -3.77 -12.33
N LYS A 122 -13.82 -3.53 -11.67
CA LYS A 122 -14.99 -4.42 -11.73
C LYS A 122 -15.46 -4.63 -13.17
N ARG A 123 -15.53 -3.57 -13.98
CA ARG A 123 -15.90 -3.67 -15.41
C ARG A 123 -14.88 -4.44 -16.24
N ILE A 124 -13.57 -4.24 -16.01
CA ILE A 124 -12.52 -4.96 -16.74
C ILE A 124 -12.51 -6.45 -16.38
N LYS A 125 -12.60 -6.78 -15.08
CA LYS A 125 -12.70 -8.17 -14.61
C LYS A 125 -13.95 -8.86 -15.19
N ALA A 126 -15.10 -8.18 -15.18
CA ALA A 126 -16.34 -8.68 -15.79
C ALA A 126 -16.21 -8.91 -17.30
N LYS A 127 -15.63 -7.96 -18.05
CA LYS A 127 -15.39 -8.11 -19.49
C LYS A 127 -14.49 -9.32 -19.79
N ARG A 128 -13.39 -9.49 -19.06
CA ARG A 128 -12.49 -10.66 -19.20
C ARG A 128 -13.22 -11.97 -18.94
N ALA A 129 -14.02 -12.06 -17.88
CA ALA A 129 -14.78 -13.26 -17.57
C ALA A 129 -15.78 -13.63 -18.68
N VAL A 130 -16.43 -12.64 -19.28
CA VAL A 130 -17.32 -12.84 -20.43
C VAL A 130 -16.55 -13.34 -21.65
N THR A 131 -15.40 -12.76 -21.98
CA THR A 131 -14.57 -13.19 -23.12
C THR A 131 -14.11 -14.65 -22.97
N VAL A 132 -13.59 -15.03 -21.79
CA VAL A 132 -13.16 -16.41 -21.51
C VAL A 132 -14.34 -17.40 -21.62
N SER A 133 -15.54 -16.99 -21.20
CA SER A 133 -16.76 -17.82 -21.32
C SER A 133 -17.24 -17.99 -22.76
N LEU A 134 -17.03 -16.99 -23.63
CA LEU A 134 -17.38 -17.06 -25.05
C LEU A 134 -16.38 -17.91 -25.82
N GLU A 135 -15.08 -17.76 -25.55
CA GLU A 135 -14.02 -18.58 -26.13
C GLU A 135 -14.19 -20.06 -25.78
N GLY A 136 -14.47 -20.37 -24.51
CA GLY A 136 -14.73 -21.74 -24.07
C GLY A 136 -15.96 -22.39 -24.73
N ARG A 137 -16.99 -21.60 -25.08
CA ARG A 137 -18.17 -22.08 -25.81
C ARG A 137 -17.88 -22.33 -27.29
N ASN A 138 -17.07 -21.48 -27.92
CA ASN A 138 -16.76 -21.59 -29.35
C ASN A 138 -15.80 -22.74 -29.67
N MET A 139 -15.00 -23.17 -28.68
CA MET A 139 -14.10 -24.34 -28.78
C MET A 139 -14.81 -25.68 -28.54
N ALA A 140 -16.07 -25.65 -28.07
CA ALA A 140 -16.86 -26.84 -27.75
C ALA A 140 -17.90 -27.20 -28.84
N LEU A 141 -17.95 -26.43 -29.94
CA LEU A 141 -18.74 -26.66 -31.15
C LEU A 141 -17.81 -27.05 -32.30
#